data_AF-A0A6B0XZQ1-F1
#
_entry.id   AF-A0A6B0XZQ1-F1
#
_cell.length_a   1.000
_cell.length_b   1.000
_cell.length_c   1.000
_cell.angle_alpha   90.00
_cell.angle_beta   90.00
_cell.angle_gamma   90.00
#
_symmetry.space_group_name_H-M   'P 1'
#
loop_
_entity.id
_entity.type
_entity.pdbx_description
1 polymer ?
#
loop_
_entity_poly.entity_id
_entity_poly.type
_entity_poly.pdbx_seq_one_letter_code
_entity_poly.pdbx_strand_id
1 'polypeptide(L)'
;GHQVKLAVNGYMPGQTIQMYVRDASIGRLHSLGVEMLPYVRLFGADEDTVYLQHIMNDEAVVCEGVDTLVLCQGHNPLTTMEDLVRWLGVEHHVVGDCVSPRTAEEAVLEGLLAGRAV
;
A
#
# COMPACT_ATOMS: atom_id res chain seq x y z
N GLY A 1 -13.13 5.17 -19.84
CA GLY A 1 -12.83 5.10 -18.40
C GLY A 1 -13.28 3.75 -17.88
N HIS A 2 -12.71 3.29 -16.77
CA HIS A 2 -13.13 2.03 -16.11
C HIS A 2 -14.05 2.34 -14.93
N GLN A 3 -14.93 1.42 -14.58
CA GLN A 3 -15.65 1.47 -13.30
C GLN A 3 -14.71 0.95 -12.21
N VAL A 4 -14.56 1.71 -11.12
CA VAL A 4 -13.58 1.40 -10.08
C VAL A 4 -14.26 1.31 -8.73
N LYS A 5 -14.03 0.19 -8.05
CA LYS A 5 -14.33 -0.02 -6.63
C LYS A 5 -13.03 0.01 -5.83
N LEU A 6 -12.91 0.94 -4.89
CA LEU A 6 -11.77 1.07 -3.98
C LEU A 6 -12.14 0.46 -2.63
N ALA A 7 -11.74 -0.79 -2.43
CA ALA A 7 -11.90 -1.51 -1.16
C ALA A 7 -10.76 -1.18 -0.19
N VAL A 8 -11.10 -0.81 1.04
CA VAL A 8 -10.13 -0.47 2.09
C VAL A 8 -10.52 -1.07 3.44
N ASN A 9 -9.51 -1.51 4.20
CA ASN A 9 -9.71 -1.99 5.58
C ASN A 9 -10.12 -0.86 6.52
N GLY A 10 -9.70 0.37 6.23
CA GLY A 10 -10.01 1.54 7.06
C GLY A 10 -11.48 1.93 6.99
N TYR A 11 -11.86 2.85 7.88
CA TYR A 11 -13.21 3.44 7.84
C TYR A 11 -13.37 4.50 6.73
N MET A 12 -12.27 4.82 6.03
CA MET A 12 -12.22 5.69 4.86
C MET A 12 -10.91 5.44 4.07
N PRO A 13 -10.88 5.75 2.76
CA PRO A 13 -9.65 5.71 1.99
C PRO A 13 -8.58 6.65 2.53
N GLY A 14 -7.33 6.19 2.56
CA GLY A 14 -6.20 7.01 3.00
C GLY A 14 -6.26 7.40 4.48
N GLN A 15 -6.82 6.57 5.35
CA GLN A 15 -7.00 6.87 6.79
C GLN A 15 -5.72 7.37 7.51
N THR A 16 -4.54 6.92 7.08
CA THR A 16 -3.24 7.31 7.64
C THR A 16 -2.64 8.57 7.00
N ILE A 17 -3.24 9.08 5.92
CA ILE A 17 -2.79 10.30 5.23
C ILE A 17 -3.28 11.52 6.01
N GLN A 18 -2.45 12.57 6.01
CA GLN A 18 -2.81 13.88 6.58
C GLN A 18 -4.15 14.38 6.00
N MET A 19 -5.03 14.85 6.90
CA MET A 19 -6.43 15.16 6.61
C MET A 19 -6.65 16.04 5.37
N TYR A 20 -5.87 17.09 5.14
CA TYR A 20 -6.08 17.99 3.99
C TYR A 20 -5.79 17.30 2.65
N VAL A 21 -4.72 16.50 2.59
CA VAL A 21 -4.37 15.74 1.38
C VAL A 21 -5.38 14.62 1.15
N ARG A 22 -5.77 13.94 2.21
CA ARG A 22 -6.76 12.87 2.18
C ARG A 22 -8.12 13.37 1.67
N ASP A 23 -8.66 14.41 2.29
CA ASP A 23 -10.02 14.89 2.00
C ASP A 23 -10.11 15.50 0.59
N ALA A 24 -9.06 16.18 0.14
CA ALA A 24 -8.96 16.63 -1.26
C ALA A 24 -8.96 15.44 -2.24
N SER A 25 -8.29 14.34 -1.88
CA SER A 25 -8.25 13.12 -2.71
C SER A 25 -9.61 12.40 -2.72
N ILE A 26 -10.30 12.33 -1.58
CA ILE A 26 -11.66 11.78 -1.49
C ILE A 26 -12.62 12.56 -2.40
N GLY A 27 -12.56 13.90 -2.39
CA GLY A 27 -13.35 14.74 -3.30
C GLY A 27 -13.09 14.42 -4.77
N ARG A 28 -11.83 14.19 -5.14
CA ARG A 28 -11.45 13.79 -6.52
C ARG A 28 -11.98 12.40 -6.88
N LEU A 29 -11.84 11.41 -5.99
CA LEU A 29 -12.37 10.06 -6.19
C LEU A 29 -13.89 10.09 -6.42
N HIS A 30 -14.61 10.88 -5.60
CA HIS A 30 -16.04 11.07 -5.76
C HIS A 30 -16.39 11.71 -7.11
N SER A 31 -15.72 12.80 -7.51
CA SER A 31 -15.94 13.43 -8.83
C SER A 31 -15.67 12.50 -10.01
N LEU A 32 -14.82 11.49 -9.83
CA LEU A 32 -14.51 10.46 -10.83
C LEU A 32 -15.49 9.27 -10.81
N GLY A 33 -16.44 9.23 -9.87
CA GLY A 33 -17.41 8.13 -9.74
C GLY A 33 -16.81 6.84 -9.17
N VAL A 34 -15.72 6.94 -8.41
CA VAL A 34 -15.12 5.76 -7.73
C VAL A 34 -16.01 5.36 -6.55
N GLU A 35 -16.45 4.11 -6.55
CA GLU A 35 -17.17 3.51 -5.42
C GLU A 35 -16.17 3.16 -4.32
N MET A 36 -16.36 3.70 -3.13
CA MET A 36 -15.45 3.48 -2.00
C MET A 36 -16.11 2.51 -1.01
N LEU A 37 -15.45 1.37 -0.77
CA LEU A 37 -15.92 0.33 0.15
C LEU A 37 -15.03 0.35 1.41
N PRO A 38 -15.48 0.98 2.51
CA PRO A 38 -14.77 0.94 3.78
C PRO A 38 -14.99 -0.40 4.50
N TYR A 39 -14.16 -0.66 5.51
CA TYR A 39 -14.26 -1.84 6.38
C TYR A 39 -14.24 -3.19 5.66
N VAL A 40 -13.61 -3.30 4.50
CA VAL A 40 -13.53 -4.55 3.74
C VAL A 40 -12.08 -4.94 3.49
N ARG A 41 -11.79 -6.24 3.64
CA ARG A 41 -10.50 -6.84 3.27
C ARG A 41 -10.69 -7.86 2.15
N LEU A 42 -9.66 -8.04 1.33
CA LEU A 42 -9.63 -9.11 0.34
C LEU A 42 -9.62 -10.48 1.03
N PHE A 43 -10.55 -11.34 0.64
CA PHE A 43 -10.62 -12.75 1.07
C PHE A 43 -10.10 -13.68 -0.03
N GLY A 44 -10.44 -13.40 -1.29
CA GLY A 44 -9.99 -14.17 -2.45
C GLY A 44 -10.56 -13.62 -3.75
N ALA A 45 -10.21 -14.23 -4.88
CA ALA A 45 -10.78 -13.92 -6.19
C ALA A 45 -10.79 -15.16 -7.08
N ASP A 46 -11.72 -15.22 -8.03
CA ASP A 46 -11.77 -16.20 -9.12
C ASP A 46 -11.81 -15.50 -10.49
N GLU A 47 -12.41 -16.11 -11.52
CA GLU A 47 -12.33 -15.66 -12.93
C GLU A 47 -12.89 -14.24 -13.15
N ASP A 48 -14.04 -13.93 -12.54
CA ASP A 48 -14.72 -12.64 -12.70
C ASP A 48 -15.23 -12.05 -11.38
N THR A 49 -14.94 -12.69 -10.25
CA THR A 49 -15.48 -12.31 -8.95
C THR A 49 -14.39 -12.09 -7.92
N VAL A 50 -14.49 -10.97 -7.19
CA VAL A 50 -13.65 -10.65 -6.04
C VAL A 50 -14.45 -10.83 -4.76
N TYR A 51 -13.96 -11.67 -3.86
CA TYR A 51 -14.53 -11.92 -2.55
C TYR A 51 -13.85 -11.02 -1.52
N LEU A 52 -14.63 -10.15 -0.91
CA LEU A 52 -14.23 -9.32 0.21
C LEU A 52 -14.94 -9.79 1.48
N GLN A 53 -14.38 -9.45 2.64
CA GLN A 53 -15.01 -9.68 3.93
C GLN A 53 -15.11 -8.37 4.68
N HIS A 54 -16.30 -8.07 5.20
CA HIS A 54 -16.50 -6.93 6.09
C HIS A 54 -15.87 -7.22 7.46
N ILE A 55 -14.89 -6.42 7.86
CA ILE A 55 -13.98 -6.75 8.97
C ILE A 55 -14.61 -6.61 10.36
N MET A 56 -15.80 -6.01 10.46
CA MET A 56 -16.46 -5.78 11.76
C MET A 56 -17.49 -6.85 12.12
N ASN A 57 -18.01 -7.58 11.13
CA ASN A 57 -19.07 -8.58 11.33
C ASN A 57 -18.82 -9.87 10.54
N ASP A 58 -17.67 -10.00 9.89
CA ASP A 58 -17.26 -11.15 9.08
C ASP A 58 -18.18 -11.49 7.89
N GLU A 59 -19.13 -10.62 7.53
CA GLU A 59 -20.03 -10.83 6.40
C GLU A 59 -19.29 -10.78 5.07
N ALA A 60 -19.74 -11.64 4.14
CA ALA A 60 -19.20 -11.67 2.78
C ALA A 60 -19.68 -10.46 1.98
N VAL A 61 -18.76 -9.81 1.28
CA VAL A 61 -19.02 -8.73 0.33
C VAL A 61 -18.50 -9.19 -1.03
N VAL A 62 -19.42 -9.53 -1.94
CA VAL A 62 -19.08 -10.13 -3.24
C VAL A 62 -19.12 -9.06 -4.33
N CYS A 63 -18.03 -8.96 -5.11
CA CYS A 63 -17.92 -8.08 -6.26
C CYS A 63 -17.83 -8.91 -7.54
N GLU A 64 -18.96 -9.11 -8.21
CA GLU A 64 -19.06 -9.82 -9.49
C GLU A 64 -18.71 -8.90 -10.68
N GLY A 65 -18.38 -9.48 -11.83
CA GLY A 65 -18.09 -8.75 -13.07
C GLY A 65 -16.84 -7.89 -13.00
N VAL A 66 -15.81 -8.35 -12.27
CA VAL A 66 -14.55 -7.66 -12.10
C VAL A 66 -13.53 -8.16 -13.11
N ASP A 67 -13.20 -7.32 -14.10
CA ASP A 67 -12.19 -7.64 -15.12
C ASP A 67 -10.75 -7.62 -14.56
N THR A 68 -10.49 -6.88 -13.48
CA THR A 68 -9.14 -6.68 -12.96
C THR A 68 -9.13 -6.39 -11.47
N LEU A 69 -8.34 -7.18 -10.72
CA LEU A 69 -8.02 -6.94 -9.32
C LEU A 69 -6.63 -6.29 -9.20
N VAL A 70 -6.56 -5.09 -8.62
CA VAL A 70 -5.29 -4.39 -8.34
C VAL A 70 -5.00 -4.46 -6.84
N LEU A 71 -3.83 -4.99 -6.47
CA LEU A 71 -3.42 -5.15 -5.07
C LEU A 71 -2.43 -4.06 -4.66
N CYS A 72 -2.80 -3.28 -3.63
CA CYS A 72 -1.96 -2.27 -3.01
C CYS A 72 -1.66 -2.66 -1.55
N GLN A 73 -0.95 -3.78 -1.34
CA GLN A 73 -0.74 -4.40 -0.01
C GLN A 73 0.66 -4.13 0.60
N GLY A 74 1.40 -3.16 0.07
CA GLY A 74 2.75 -2.82 0.51
C GLY A 74 3.83 -3.41 -0.39
N HIS A 75 5.07 -3.41 0.11
CA HIS A 75 6.26 -3.82 -0.65
C HIS A 75 7.16 -4.72 0.21
N ASN A 76 7.92 -5.59 -0.45
CA ASN A 76 8.98 -6.37 0.18
C ASN A 76 10.33 -5.65 0.00
N PRO A 77 11.21 -5.63 1.01
CA PRO A 77 12.56 -5.12 0.85
C PRO A 77 13.32 -5.88 -0.25
N LEU A 78 14.12 -5.16 -1.03
CA LEU A 78 15.01 -5.75 -2.04
C LEU A 78 16.46 -5.63 -1.57
N THR A 79 17.05 -6.75 -1.13
CA THR A 79 18.36 -6.78 -0.46
C THR A 79 19.48 -7.45 -1.28
N THR A 80 19.25 -7.81 -2.54
CA THR A 80 20.22 -8.56 -3.37
C THR A 80 21.59 -7.88 -3.47
N MET A 81 21.63 -6.55 -3.47
CA MET A 81 22.89 -5.80 -3.51
C MET A 81 23.62 -5.80 -2.16
N GLU A 82 22.89 -5.77 -1.05
CA GLU A 82 23.46 -5.87 0.29
C GLU A 82 24.18 -7.22 0.47
N ASP A 83 23.53 -8.31 0.04
CA ASP A 83 24.11 -9.65 0.11
C ASP A 83 25.44 -9.74 -0.65
N LEU A 84 25.52 -9.13 -1.84
CA LEU A 84 26.73 -9.09 -2.65
C LEU A 84 27.86 -8.28 -1.98
N VAL A 85 27.55 -7.08 -1.47
CA VAL A 85 28.55 -6.20 -0.84
C VAL A 85 29.06 -6.80 0.46
N ARG A 86 28.17 -7.43 1.23
CA ARG A 86 28.50 -8.22 2.42
C ARG A 86 29.44 -9.38 2.09
N TRP A 87 29.21 -10.10 0.99
CA TRP A 87 30.10 -11.17 0.53
C TRP A 87 31.50 -10.67 0.16
N LEU A 88 31.60 -9.47 -0.42
CA LEU A 88 32.88 -8.84 -0.75
C LEU A 88 33.66 -8.32 0.48
N GLY A 89 33.05 -8.33 1.67
CA GLY A 89 33.69 -7.84 2.90
C GLY A 89 33.91 -6.32 2.91
N VAL A 90 33.17 -5.58 2.08
CA VAL A 90 33.24 -4.13 2.00
C VAL A 90 32.35 -3.52 3.08
N GLU A 91 32.88 -2.56 3.82
CA GLU A 91 32.09 -1.77 4.78
C GLU A 91 30.97 -1.03 4.05
N HIS A 92 29.74 -1.18 4.51
CA HIS A 92 28.56 -0.60 3.89
C HIS A 92 27.49 -0.28 4.93
N HIS A 93 26.61 0.67 4.57
CA HIS A 93 25.42 1.02 5.33
C HIS A 93 24.21 0.81 4.44
N VAL A 94 23.14 0.25 5.01
CA VAL A 94 21.84 0.09 4.36
C VAL A 94 20.87 1.13 4.89
N VAL A 95 20.07 1.73 4.00
CA VAL A 95 19.10 2.78 4.34
C VAL A 95 17.88 2.69 3.43
N GLY A 96 16.73 3.17 3.90
CA GLY A 96 15.52 3.29 3.09
C GLY A 96 14.77 1.97 2.89
N ASP A 97 14.11 1.84 1.73
CA ASP A 97 13.17 0.73 1.50
C ASP A 97 13.81 -0.66 1.49
N CYS A 98 15.13 -0.76 1.25
CA CYS A 98 15.82 -2.04 1.37
C CYS A 98 15.97 -2.51 2.83
N VAL A 99 15.85 -1.60 3.80
CA VAL A 99 15.80 -1.92 5.23
C VAL A 99 14.37 -2.23 5.65
N SER A 100 13.44 -1.32 5.36
CA SER A 100 12.03 -1.47 5.70
C SER A 100 11.19 -0.51 4.85
N PRO A 101 10.42 -1.00 3.86
CA PRO A 101 9.56 -0.18 3.01
C PRO A 101 8.53 0.59 3.81
N ARG A 102 8.66 1.91 3.83
CA ARG A 102 7.81 2.79 4.64
C ARG A 102 7.62 4.13 3.92
N THR A 103 7.57 5.24 4.65
CA THR A 103 7.42 6.58 4.06
C THR A 103 8.73 7.06 3.43
N ALA A 104 8.63 7.89 2.40
CA ALA A 104 9.79 8.49 1.77
C ALA A 104 10.57 9.38 2.75
N GLU A 105 9.86 10.02 3.68
CA GLU A 105 10.41 10.84 4.75
C GLU A 105 11.31 10.02 5.68
N GLU A 106 10.90 8.81 6.06
CA GLU A 106 11.72 7.91 6.86
C GLU A 106 12.97 7.45 6.10
N ALA A 107 12.85 7.13 4.81
CA ALA A 107 13.99 6.75 3.99
C ALA A 107 15.02 7.90 3.88
N VAL A 108 14.55 9.13 3.70
CA VAL A 108 15.41 10.33 3.69
C VAL A 108 16.08 10.55 5.04
N LEU A 109 15.35 10.38 6.15
CA LEU A 109 15.90 10.50 7.50
C LEU A 109 17.00 9.47 7.75
N GLU A 110 16.81 8.21 7.36
CA GLU A 110 17.82 7.16 7.48
C GLU A 110 19.06 7.47 6.66
N GLY A 111 18.89 7.94 5.41
CA GLY A 111 20.00 8.39 4.58
C GLY A 111 20.80 9.52 5.22
N LEU A 112 20.12 10.50 5.82
CA LEU A 112 20.77 11.59 6.56
C LEU A 112 21.55 11.08 7.78
N LEU A 113 20.97 10.17 8.56
CA LEU A 113 21.62 9.60 9.74
C LEU A 113 22.86 8.78 9.36
N ALA A 114 22.76 7.94 8.32
CA ALA A 114 23.89 7.18 7.82
C ALA A 114 25.00 8.13 7.32
N GLY A 115 24.66 9.12 6.49
CA GLY A 115 25.63 10.09 5.97
C GLY A 115 26.30 10.95 7.04
N ARG A 116 25.66 11.18 8.19
CA ARG A 116 26.26 11.87 9.34
C ARG A 116 27.24 10.98 10.13
N ALA A 117 27.08 9.67 10.06
CA ALA A 117 27.84 8.72 10.87
C ALA A 117 29.20 8.32 10.26
N VAL A 118 29.43 8.67 8.98
CA VAL A 118 30.69 8.46 8.23
C VAL A 118 31.52 9.73 8.11
#